data_AF-A0A918SXF8-F1
#
_entry.id   AF-A0A918SXF8-F1
#
_cell.length_a   1.000
_cell.length_b   1.000
_cell.length_c   1.000
_cell.angle_alpha   90.00
_cell.angle_beta   90.00
_cell.angle_gamma   90.00
#
_symmetry.space_group_name_H-M   'P 1'
#
loop_
_entity.id
_entity.type
_entity.pdbx_description
1 polymer ?
#
loop_
_entity_poly.entity_id
_entity_poly.type
_entity_poly.pdbx_seq_one_letter_code
_entity_poly.pdbx_strand_id
1 'polypeptide(L)'
;MAEIKIEKKKSIWPWILGALLVLLAIWAFTQMGDREEVEAAAVAPVEAPVAEAPVAVEPVGAVEPVETTANAAALLPVATVLAGPAGFVGQEISGTARVTDVPTDRGFWIEQDGQRIFAVIAKGPNMEEAINVNAGQEIMINGAAVHDPSTLAQLGGTLDAEAQKLVTGQQAFLLVEPSDITIVSR
;
A
#
# COMPACT_ATOMS: atom_id res chain seq x y z
N MET A 1 60.15 7.86 -8.31
CA MET A 1 59.51 6.70 -7.66
C MET A 1 58.81 7.25 -6.43
N ALA A 2 57.48 7.21 -6.37
CA ALA A 2 56.71 7.80 -5.27
C ALA A 2 56.25 6.68 -4.33
N GLU A 3 56.67 6.73 -3.07
CA GLU A 3 56.25 5.81 -2.01
C GLU A 3 54.87 6.25 -1.49
N ILE A 4 53.86 5.40 -1.68
CA ILE A 4 52.49 5.66 -1.20
C ILE A 4 52.42 5.26 0.28
N LYS A 5 52.27 6.28 1.13
CA LYS A 5 52.10 6.12 2.58
C LYS A 5 50.65 5.69 2.86
N ILE A 6 50.42 4.38 3.05
CA ILE A 6 49.10 3.85 3.39
C ILE A 6 48.86 4.04 4.90
N GLU A 7 48.02 5.01 5.26
CA GLU A 7 47.55 5.20 6.64
C GLU A 7 46.54 4.10 7.01
N LYS A 8 46.77 3.43 8.15
CA LYS A 8 45.89 2.37 8.66
C LYS A 8 44.61 3.02 9.24
N LYS A 9 43.52 2.98 8.48
CA LYS A 9 42.19 3.42 8.94
C LYS A 9 41.75 2.55 10.12
N LYS A 10 41.26 3.19 11.19
CA LYS A 10 40.75 2.51 12.40
C LYS A 10 39.66 1.53 11.96
N SER A 11 39.85 0.24 12.25
CA SER A 11 38.95 -0.81 11.73
C SER A 11 37.57 -0.66 12.34
N ILE A 12 36.58 -0.31 11.50
CA ILE A 12 35.16 -0.15 11.86
C ILE A 12 34.41 -1.49 11.92
N TRP A 13 35.07 -2.57 11.48
CA TRP A 13 34.54 -3.93 11.43
C TRP A 13 33.93 -4.47 12.73
N PRO A 14 34.53 -4.28 13.93
CA PRO A 14 33.91 -4.78 15.16
C PRO A 14 32.59 -4.07 15.51
N TRP A 15 32.42 -2.80 15.11
CA TRP A 15 31.17 -2.07 15.30
C TRP A 15 30.06 -2.57 14.38
N ILE A 16 30.41 -2.88 13.13
CA ILE A 16 29.47 -3.46 12.16
C ILE A 16 29.00 -4.84 12.64
N LEU A 17 29.91 -5.67 13.14
CA LEU A 17 29.57 -6.99 13.66
C LEU A 17 28.61 -6.89 14.87
N GLY A 18 28.87 -5.94 15.78
CA GLY A 18 28.01 -5.69 16.93
C GLY A 18 26.61 -5.23 16.52
N ALA A 19 26.51 -4.29 15.57
CA ALA A 19 25.23 -3.81 15.07
C ALA A 19 24.40 -4.92 14.42
N LEU A 20 25.06 -5.82 13.67
CA LEU A 20 24.40 -6.96 13.03
C LEU A 20 23.86 -7.97 14.05
N LEU A 21 24.59 -8.21 15.13
CA LEU A 21 24.16 -9.11 16.22
C LEU A 21 22.96 -8.54 16.98
N VAL A 22 22.92 -7.22 17.20
CA VAL A 22 21.78 -6.53 17.83
C VAL A 22 20.53 -6.61 16.96
N LEU A 23 20.66 -6.37 15.65
CA LEU A 23 19.55 -6.53 14.70
C LEU A 23 18.98 -7.96 14.69
N LEU A 24 19.85 -8.97 14.74
CA LEU A 24 19.45 -10.37 14.81
C LEU A 24 18.68 -10.68 16.11
N ALA A 25 19.11 -10.11 17.24
CA ALA A 25 18.44 -10.30 18.53
C ALA A 25 17.03 -9.69 18.55
N ILE A 26 16.86 -8.50 17.97
CA ILE A 26 15.54 -7.84 17.85
C ILE A 26 14.61 -8.68 16.97
N TRP A 27 15.10 -9.17 15.84
CA TRP A 27 14.34 -10.04 14.93
C TRP A 27 13.92 -11.37 15.59
N ALA A 28 14.78 -11.97 16.43
CA ALA A 28 14.44 -13.19 17.14
C ALA A 28 13.35 -12.97 18.21
N PHE A 29 13.37 -11.82 18.89
CA PHE A 29 12.41 -11.51 19.95
C PHE A 29 10.98 -11.28 19.40
N THR A 30 10.85 -10.72 18.20
CA THR A 30 9.53 -10.54 17.56
C THR A 30 8.85 -11.85 17.18
N GLN A 31 9.59 -12.95 17.04
CA GLN A 31 9.04 -14.28 16.69
C GLN A 31 8.51 -15.08 17.91
N MET A 32 8.78 -14.65 19.14
CA MET A 32 8.35 -15.37 20.35
C MET A 32 7.02 -14.87 20.95
N GLY A 33 6.42 -13.79 20.41
CA GLY A 33 5.23 -13.14 20.97
C GLY A 33 3.88 -13.82 20.67
N ASP A 34 3.78 -14.68 19.66
CA ASP A 34 2.51 -15.31 19.21
C ASP A 34 2.38 -16.78 19.67
N ARG A 35 2.46 -17.02 20.97
CA ARG A 35 2.06 -18.30 21.57
C ARG A 35 1.08 -18.07 22.70
N GLU A 36 -0.07 -17.50 22.37
CA GLU A 36 -1.24 -17.69 23.21
C GLU A 36 -1.90 -19.03 22.88
N GLU A 37 -1.86 -19.88 23.90
CA GLU A 37 -2.42 -21.21 24.01
C GLU A 37 -3.95 -21.09 23.99
N VAL A 38 -4.58 -21.33 22.83
CA VAL A 38 -6.04 -21.46 22.75
C VAL A 38 -6.39 -22.86 23.24
N GLU A 39 -6.70 -22.95 24.52
CA GLU A 39 -7.19 -24.14 25.20
C GLU A 39 -8.40 -24.72 24.48
N ALA A 40 -8.21 -25.90 23.89
CA ALA A 40 -9.23 -26.68 23.23
C ALA A 40 -10.18 -27.30 24.27
N ALA A 41 -11.36 -26.72 24.44
CA ALA A 41 -12.49 -27.38 25.09
C ALA A 41 -13.43 -27.95 24.02
N ALA A 42 -13.14 -29.19 23.61
CA ALA A 42 -14.07 -30.04 22.86
C ALA A 42 -15.04 -30.76 23.81
N VAL A 43 -16.14 -31.26 23.22
CA VAL A 43 -17.10 -32.31 23.66
C VAL A 43 -18.47 -31.74 24.12
N ALA A 44 -19.65 -32.10 23.59
CA ALA A 44 -20.11 -32.90 22.43
C ALA A 44 -21.66 -32.69 22.28
N PRO A 45 -22.46 -33.54 21.60
CA PRO A 45 -23.48 -33.16 20.61
C PRO A 45 -24.93 -33.44 21.09
N VAL A 46 -25.92 -33.44 20.17
CA VAL A 46 -27.33 -33.87 20.34
C VAL A 46 -28.21 -32.71 20.87
N GLU A 47 -29.24 -32.18 20.19
CA GLU A 47 -30.40 -32.85 19.59
C GLU A 47 -31.20 -31.82 18.74
N ALA A 48 -31.59 -32.19 17.52
CA ALA A 48 -32.79 -31.69 16.85
C ALA A 48 -33.73 -32.91 16.71
N PRO A 49 -35.06 -32.82 16.91
CA PRO A 49 -35.92 -31.96 16.09
C PRO A 49 -37.18 -31.42 16.81
N VAL A 50 -37.88 -30.47 16.18
CA VAL A 50 -39.32 -30.53 15.83
C VAL A 50 -39.80 -29.12 15.49
N ALA A 51 -40.51 -29.07 14.37
CA ALA A 51 -41.02 -27.91 13.67
C ALA A 51 -42.15 -27.19 14.43
N GLU A 52 -42.14 -25.86 14.37
CA GLU A 52 -43.36 -25.05 14.30
C GLU A 52 -43.04 -23.72 13.57
N ALA A 53 -43.52 -23.62 12.34
CA ALA A 53 -43.79 -22.37 11.65
C ALA A 53 -45.33 -22.33 11.42
N PRO A 54 -45.99 -21.17 11.21
CA PRO A 54 -45.42 -19.84 10.96
C PRO A 54 -46.13 -18.70 11.73
N VAL A 55 -45.39 -17.67 12.14
CA VAL A 55 -45.96 -16.31 12.21
C VAL A 55 -44.95 -15.32 11.67
N ALA A 56 -45.31 -14.71 10.55
CA ALA A 56 -44.53 -13.70 9.85
C ALA A 56 -44.36 -12.44 10.70
N VAL A 57 -43.10 -12.07 10.93
CA VAL A 57 -42.69 -10.69 11.18
C VAL A 57 -41.36 -10.55 10.45
N GLU A 58 -41.33 -9.77 9.37
CA GLU A 58 -40.11 -9.49 8.61
C GLU A 58 -39.11 -8.69 9.46
N PRO A 59 -37.87 -9.18 9.70
CA PRO A 59 -36.75 -8.30 9.96
C PRO A 59 -36.06 -7.99 8.63
N VAL A 60 -36.09 -6.70 8.31
CA VAL A 60 -35.35 -6.07 7.22
C VAL A 60 -33.88 -6.54 7.21
N GLY A 61 -33.51 -7.19 6.11
CA GLY A 61 -32.17 -7.18 5.52
C GLY A 61 -31.00 -7.49 6.45
N ALA A 62 -30.76 -8.77 6.70
CA ALA A 62 -29.41 -9.25 6.92
C ALA A 62 -28.57 -8.90 5.68
N VAL A 63 -27.65 -7.95 5.83
CA VAL A 63 -26.58 -7.73 4.85
C VAL A 63 -25.66 -8.94 4.93
N GLU A 64 -25.94 -9.92 4.08
CA GLU A 64 -24.96 -10.94 3.71
C GLU A 64 -23.72 -10.19 3.19
N PRO A 65 -22.49 -10.53 3.62
CA PRO A 65 -21.31 -10.07 2.92
C PRO A 65 -21.41 -10.66 1.51
N VAL A 66 -21.72 -9.80 0.54
CA VAL A 66 -21.72 -10.16 -0.87
C VAL A 66 -20.30 -10.61 -1.18
N GLU A 67 -20.08 -11.92 -1.25
CA GLU A 67 -18.97 -12.49 -1.98
C GLU A 67 -19.18 -12.08 -3.44
N THR A 68 -18.62 -10.93 -3.81
CA THR A 68 -18.54 -10.48 -5.19
C THR A 68 -17.61 -11.42 -5.94
N THR A 69 -18.17 -12.52 -6.45
CA THR A 69 -17.63 -13.17 -7.64
C THR A 69 -17.93 -12.29 -8.83
N ALA A 70 -17.03 -11.38 -9.14
CA ALA A 70 -16.98 -10.70 -10.43
C ALA A 70 -15.56 -10.84 -10.99
N ASN A 71 -15.37 -11.87 -11.81
CA ASN A 71 -14.26 -12.00 -12.74
C ASN A 71 -14.43 -10.95 -13.87
N ALA A 72 -14.25 -9.69 -13.51
CA ALA A 72 -13.48 -8.76 -14.33
C ALA A 72 -12.00 -9.06 -14.04
N ALA A 73 -11.05 -8.60 -14.84
CA ALA A 73 -9.65 -8.59 -14.39
C ALA A 73 -9.60 -7.80 -13.08
N ALA A 74 -9.61 -8.51 -11.94
CA ALA A 74 -9.81 -7.90 -10.65
C ALA A 74 -8.53 -7.16 -10.30
N LEU A 75 -8.58 -5.84 -10.47
CA LEU A 75 -7.53 -4.94 -10.03
C LEU A 75 -7.24 -5.18 -8.55
N LEU A 76 -5.98 -5.07 -8.16
CA LEU A 76 -5.58 -5.31 -6.78
C LEU A 76 -6.14 -4.20 -5.87
N PRO A 77 -6.66 -4.52 -4.68
CA PRO A 77 -7.11 -3.51 -3.74
C PRO A 77 -5.98 -2.57 -3.31
N VAL A 78 -6.26 -1.26 -3.21
CA VAL A 78 -5.29 -0.26 -2.72
C VAL A 78 -4.68 -0.69 -1.39
N ALA A 79 -5.49 -1.11 -0.41
CA ALA A 79 -5.03 -1.56 0.90
C ALA A 79 -3.95 -2.66 0.83
N THR A 80 -4.10 -3.62 -0.08
CA THR A 80 -3.14 -4.73 -0.28
C THR A 80 -1.78 -4.21 -0.75
N VAL A 81 -1.79 -3.25 -1.67
CA VAL A 81 -0.55 -2.68 -2.21
C VAL A 81 0.13 -1.76 -1.20
N LEU A 82 -0.63 -0.98 -0.43
CA LEU A 82 -0.09 -0.09 0.61
C LEU A 82 0.67 -0.87 1.70
N ALA A 83 0.28 -2.11 2.00
CA ALA A 83 0.98 -2.96 2.97
C ALA A 83 2.37 -3.43 2.51
N GLY A 84 2.67 -3.41 1.20
CA GLY A 84 3.93 -3.92 0.65
C GLY A 84 4.17 -3.58 -0.81
N PRO A 85 4.31 -2.29 -1.16
CA PRO A 85 4.13 -1.83 -2.55
C PRO A 85 5.20 -2.31 -3.52
N ALA A 86 6.42 -2.56 -3.05
CA ALA A 86 7.51 -3.07 -3.89
C ALA A 86 7.21 -4.48 -4.47
N GLY A 87 6.37 -5.27 -3.81
CA GLY A 87 5.98 -6.61 -4.28
C GLY A 87 4.97 -6.59 -5.44
N PHE A 88 4.39 -5.43 -5.74
CA PHE A 88 3.31 -5.28 -6.71
C PHE A 88 3.69 -4.42 -7.91
N VAL A 89 4.98 -4.11 -8.11
CA VAL A 89 5.46 -3.34 -9.28
C VAL A 89 5.00 -4.01 -10.58
N GLY A 90 4.42 -3.20 -11.48
CA GLY A 90 3.83 -3.63 -12.75
C GLY A 90 2.39 -4.13 -12.64
N GLN A 91 1.79 -4.13 -11.45
CA GLN A 91 0.38 -4.47 -11.27
C GLN A 91 -0.49 -3.21 -11.23
N GLU A 92 -1.75 -3.37 -11.62
CA GLU A 92 -2.76 -2.31 -11.54
C GLU A 92 -3.66 -2.50 -10.31
N ILE A 93 -4.08 -1.37 -9.75
CA ILE A 93 -4.83 -1.32 -8.49
C ILE A 93 -6.11 -0.51 -8.61
N SER A 94 -7.07 -0.81 -7.75
CA SER A 94 -8.30 -0.04 -7.59
C SER A 94 -8.77 -0.02 -6.14
N GLY A 95 -9.60 0.98 -5.81
CA GLY A 95 -10.19 1.16 -4.49
C GLY A 95 -10.18 2.61 -4.04
N THR A 96 -10.71 2.85 -2.84
CA THR A 96 -10.72 4.17 -2.22
C THR A 96 -9.48 4.40 -1.38
N ALA A 97 -9.00 5.64 -1.36
CA ALA A 97 -7.94 6.07 -0.47
C ALA A 97 -8.11 7.52 -0.07
N ARG A 98 -7.55 7.88 1.08
CA ARG A 98 -7.56 9.26 1.57
C ARG A 98 -6.28 9.97 1.14
N VAL A 99 -6.41 11.15 0.57
CA VAL A 99 -5.28 12.02 0.27
C VAL A 99 -4.84 12.71 1.56
N THR A 100 -3.60 12.52 1.98
CA THR A 100 -3.10 13.09 3.24
C THR A 100 -2.28 14.36 3.04
N ASP A 101 -1.57 14.46 1.92
CA ASP A 101 -0.72 15.60 1.59
C ASP A 101 -0.52 15.72 0.08
N VAL A 102 -0.32 16.94 -0.41
CA VAL A 102 -0.14 17.25 -1.85
C VAL A 102 1.09 18.13 -1.99
N PRO A 103 2.30 17.55 -1.90
CA PRO A 103 3.54 18.34 -1.91
C PRO A 103 3.84 18.94 -3.28
N THR A 104 3.26 18.41 -4.37
CA THR A 104 3.54 18.91 -5.74
C THR A 104 2.29 18.92 -6.60
N ASP A 105 2.33 19.64 -7.73
CA ASP A 105 1.18 19.79 -8.64
C ASP A 105 0.69 18.46 -9.22
N ARG A 106 1.58 17.46 -9.30
CA ARG A 106 1.29 16.15 -9.89
C ARG A 106 1.43 15.01 -8.89
N GLY A 107 1.84 15.32 -7.66
CA GLY A 107 2.27 14.34 -6.68
C GLY A 107 1.51 14.51 -5.38
N PHE A 108 0.90 13.43 -4.90
CA PHE A 108 0.15 13.43 -3.66
C PHE A 108 0.33 12.12 -2.90
N TRP A 109 0.18 12.19 -1.59
CA TRP A 109 0.19 11.04 -0.70
C TRP A 109 -1.21 10.51 -0.54
N ILE A 110 -1.38 9.20 -0.74
CA ILE A 110 -2.59 8.50 -0.35
C ILE A 110 -2.32 7.61 0.85
N GLU A 111 -3.30 7.49 1.72
CA GLU A 111 -3.27 6.68 2.94
C GLU A 111 -4.52 5.81 3.03
N GLN A 112 -4.31 4.59 3.50
CA GLN A 112 -5.34 3.65 3.90
C GLN A 112 -4.77 2.79 5.04
N ASP A 113 -5.57 2.57 6.10
CA ASP A 113 -5.19 1.77 7.26
C ASP A 113 -3.82 2.14 7.90
N GLY A 114 -3.49 3.45 7.90
CA GLY A 114 -2.25 3.99 8.46
C GLY A 114 -0.99 3.72 7.62
N GLN A 115 -1.14 3.08 6.45
CA GLN A 115 -0.08 2.92 5.46
C GLN A 115 -0.25 3.97 4.36
N ARG A 116 0.85 4.48 3.82
CA ARG A 116 0.81 5.50 2.77
C ARG A 116 1.77 5.21 1.62
N ILE A 117 1.38 5.64 0.42
CA ILE A 117 2.22 5.60 -0.77
C ILE A 117 2.11 6.92 -1.53
N PHE A 118 3.18 7.29 -2.23
CA PHE A 118 3.20 8.44 -3.09
C PHE A 118 2.59 8.09 -4.45
N ALA A 119 1.61 8.88 -4.89
CA ALA A 119 0.97 8.77 -6.18
C ALA A 119 1.39 9.94 -7.07
N VAL A 120 1.62 9.65 -8.34
CA VAL A 120 1.99 10.60 -9.38
C VAL A 120 0.95 10.53 -10.49
N ILE A 121 0.39 11.69 -10.82
CA ILE A 121 -0.51 11.84 -11.95
C ILE A 121 0.33 11.82 -13.24
N ALA A 122 0.06 10.85 -14.12
CA ALA A 122 0.70 10.76 -15.44
C ALA A 122 0.51 12.06 -16.23
N LYS A 123 1.33 12.35 -17.25
CA LYS A 123 1.09 13.49 -18.15
C LYS A 123 0.74 12.97 -19.54
N GLY A 124 -0.54 13.01 -19.88
CA GLY A 124 -1.06 12.54 -21.15
C GLY A 124 -0.93 13.59 -22.25
N PRO A 125 -0.88 13.18 -23.53
CA PRO A 125 -0.78 14.09 -24.68
C PRO A 125 -1.99 15.04 -24.83
N ASN A 126 -3.13 14.68 -24.23
CA ASN A 126 -4.39 15.43 -24.30
C ASN A 126 -4.87 15.94 -22.93
N MET A 127 -3.96 16.19 -21.99
CA MET A 127 -4.34 16.78 -20.71
C MET A 127 -4.59 18.29 -20.87
N GLU A 128 -5.84 18.64 -21.17
CA GLU A 128 -6.33 20.02 -21.12
C GLU A 128 -6.68 20.43 -19.69
N GLU A 129 -7.05 19.47 -18.82
CA GLU A 129 -7.46 19.72 -17.44
C GLU A 129 -6.67 18.83 -16.46
N ALA A 130 -5.85 19.44 -15.62
CA ALA A 130 -5.21 18.75 -14.51
C ALA A 130 -6.27 18.46 -13.44
N ILE A 131 -6.38 17.21 -12.99
CA ILE A 131 -7.25 16.88 -11.86
C ILE A 131 -6.70 17.57 -10.61
N ASN A 132 -7.53 18.39 -9.96
CA ASN A 132 -7.14 19.12 -8.75
C ASN A 132 -7.46 18.28 -7.51
N VAL A 133 -6.44 17.60 -6.99
CA VAL A 133 -6.50 16.80 -5.79
C VAL A 133 -5.98 17.63 -4.61
N ASN A 134 -6.72 17.63 -3.49
CA ASN A 134 -6.36 18.38 -2.28
C ASN A 134 -6.21 17.45 -1.08
N ALA A 135 -5.38 17.84 -0.11
CA ALA A 135 -5.22 17.11 1.13
C ALA A 135 -6.56 17.05 1.90
N GLY A 136 -6.83 15.90 2.52
CA GLY A 136 -8.06 15.60 3.24
C GLY A 136 -9.15 14.94 2.40
N GLN A 137 -9.04 14.97 1.06
CA GLN A 137 -10.05 14.40 0.16
C GLN A 137 -10.02 12.87 0.15
N GLU A 138 -11.17 12.27 -0.10
CA GLU A 138 -11.28 10.85 -0.42
C GLU A 138 -11.38 10.70 -1.94
N ILE A 139 -10.57 9.83 -2.51
CA ILE A 139 -10.54 9.54 -3.94
C ILE A 139 -10.83 8.06 -4.20
N MET A 140 -11.47 7.78 -5.32
CA MET A 140 -11.60 6.45 -5.90
C MET A 140 -10.60 6.31 -7.03
N ILE A 141 -9.82 5.23 -6.98
CA ILE A 141 -8.84 4.85 -7.99
C ILE A 141 -9.43 3.66 -8.76
N ASN A 142 -9.51 3.76 -10.08
CA ASN A 142 -10.09 2.73 -10.94
C ASN A 142 -9.05 2.03 -11.85
N GLY A 143 -7.77 2.36 -11.70
CA GLY A 143 -6.69 1.84 -12.55
C GLY A 143 -5.37 2.58 -12.33
N ALA A 144 -4.75 2.41 -11.17
CA ALA A 144 -3.39 2.93 -10.94
C ALA A 144 -2.35 1.82 -11.07
N ALA A 145 -1.26 2.08 -11.78
CA ALA A 145 -0.15 1.12 -11.90
C ALA A 145 0.89 1.37 -10.80
N VAL A 146 1.40 0.29 -10.20
CA VAL A 146 2.52 0.38 -9.26
C VAL A 146 3.82 0.37 -10.04
N HIS A 147 4.69 1.34 -9.77
CA HIS A 147 5.95 1.52 -10.47
C HIS A 147 7.11 1.63 -9.48
N ASP A 148 8.29 1.18 -9.90
CA ASP A 148 9.53 1.45 -9.19
C ASP A 148 10.19 2.75 -9.72
N PRO A 149 11.03 3.43 -8.92
CA PRO A 149 11.61 4.72 -9.29
C PRO A 149 12.43 4.72 -10.59
N SER A 150 12.92 3.57 -11.07
CA SER A 150 13.69 3.52 -12.32
C SER A 150 12.82 3.83 -13.55
N THR A 151 11.51 3.62 -13.44
CA THR A 151 10.54 3.90 -14.52
C THR A 151 10.26 5.39 -14.69
N LEU A 152 10.61 6.25 -13.73
CA LEU A 152 10.43 7.71 -13.80
C LEU A 152 10.96 8.32 -15.09
N ALA A 153 12.13 7.85 -15.55
CA ALA A 153 12.77 8.37 -16.76
C ALA A 153 11.93 8.09 -18.03
N GLN A 154 11.04 7.11 -17.98
CA GLN A 154 10.19 6.67 -19.09
C GLN A 154 8.81 7.36 -19.07
N LEU A 155 8.39 7.94 -17.94
CA LEU A 155 7.02 8.40 -17.71
C LEU A 155 6.57 9.61 -18.53
N GLY A 156 7.43 10.17 -19.39
CA GLY A 156 7.04 11.25 -20.30
C GLY A 156 6.71 12.56 -19.58
N GLY A 157 7.35 13.64 -20.02
CA GLY A 157 7.20 14.95 -19.40
C GLY A 157 8.00 15.10 -18.12
N THR A 158 8.38 16.34 -17.83
CA THR A 158 9.13 16.70 -16.64
C THR A 158 8.23 16.60 -15.40
N LEU A 159 8.54 15.67 -14.49
CA LEU A 159 8.16 15.83 -13.09
C LEU A 159 8.93 17.01 -12.51
N ASP A 160 8.33 17.69 -11.54
CA ASP A 160 9.04 18.68 -10.75
C ASP A 160 10.15 18.01 -9.90
N ALA A 161 11.18 18.78 -9.56
CA ALA A 161 12.37 18.24 -8.87
C ALA A 161 12.03 17.68 -7.48
N GLU A 162 10.98 18.19 -6.84
CA GLU A 162 10.52 17.73 -5.53
C GLU A 162 9.81 16.37 -5.64
N ALA A 163 8.91 16.19 -6.60
CA ALA A 163 8.26 14.92 -6.90
C ALA A 163 9.29 13.87 -7.31
N GLN A 164 10.28 14.24 -8.13
CA GLN A 164 11.36 13.33 -8.50
C GLN A 164 12.14 12.86 -7.27
N LYS A 165 12.46 13.78 -6.33
CA LYS A 165 13.13 13.45 -5.07
C LYS A 165 12.27 12.56 -4.18
N LEU A 166 10.97 12.84 -4.07
CA LEU A 166 10.04 12.05 -3.26
C LEU A 166 9.93 10.62 -3.79
N VAL A 167 9.75 10.46 -5.10
CA VAL A 167 9.65 9.14 -5.75
C VAL A 167 10.97 8.36 -5.64
N THR A 168 12.11 9.00 -5.91
CA THR A 168 13.43 8.32 -5.81
C THR A 168 13.78 7.89 -4.38
N GLY A 169 13.14 8.48 -3.36
CA GLY A 169 13.23 8.04 -1.97
C GLY A 169 12.33 6.85 -1.61
N GLN A 170 11.39 6.46 -2.49
CA GLN A 170 10.49 5.31 -2.26
C GLN A 170 11.03 4.04 -2.91
N GLN A 171 10.53 2.89 -2.44
CA GLN A 171 10.75 1.60 -3.10
C GLN A 171 9.81 1.43 -4.30
N ALA A 172 8.61 2.02 -4.23
CA ALA A 172 7.61 2.03 -5.28
C ALA A 172 6.70 3.26 -5.11
N PHE A 173 6.05 3.66 -6.19
CA PHE A 173 5.07 4.74 -6.25
C PHE A 173 3.92 4.33 -7.16
N LEU A 174 2.79 5.04 -7.09
CA LEU A 174 1.68 4.82 -8.00
C LEU A 174 1.75 5.79 -9.16
N LEU A 175 1.62 5.28 -10.38
CA LEU A 175 1.30 6.09 -11.53
C LEU A 175 -0.20 6.00 -11.77
N VAL A 176 -0.85 7.15 -11.83
CA VAL A 176 -2.31 7.22 -11.99
C VAL A 176 -2.63 8.13 -13.16
N GLU A 177 -3.49 7.68 -14.07
CA GLU A 177 -4.04 8.59 -15.08
C GLU A 177 -5.18 9.42 -14.46
N PRO A 178 -5.38 10.69 -14.86
CA PRO A 178 -6.47 11.50 -14.34
C PRO A 178 -7.85 10.91 -14.60
N SER A 179 -8.00 10.17 -15.71
CA SER A 179 -9.22 9.43 -16.04
C SER A 179 -9.55 8.34 -15.03
N ASP A 180 -8.55 7.83 -14.32
CA ASP A 180 -8.70 6.74 -13.35
C ASP A 180 -8.91 7.24 -11.92
N ILE A 181 -8.94 8.55 -11.71
CA ILE A 181 -9.20 9.18 -10.40
C ILE A 181 -10.57 9.84 -10.40
N THR A 182 -11.37 9.53 -9.39
CA THR A 182 -12.61 10.26 -9.09
C THR A 182 -12.56 10.79 -7.66
N ILE A 183 -12.85 12.09 -7.47
CA ILE A 183 -12.96 12.68 -6.13
C ILE A 183 -14.32 12.28 -5.55
N VAL A 184 -14.30 11.53 -4.45
CA VAL A 184 -15.49 11.01 -3.77
C VAL A 184 -16.02 12.03 -2.77
N SER A 185 -15.11 12.68 -2.02
CA SER A 185 -15.47 13.67 -0.99
C SER A 185 -14.48 14.85 -0.98
N ARG A 186 -14.98 16.04 -0.63
CA ARG A 186 -14.24 17.32 -0.64
C ARG A 186 -14.17 17.97 0.73
#